data_AF-A0A7S3MS39-F1
#
_entry.id   AF-A0A7S3MS39-F1
#
_cell.length_a   1.000
_cell.length_b   1.000
_cell.length_c   1.000
_cell.angle_alpha   90.00
_cell.angle_beta   90.00
_cell.angle_gamma   90.00
#
_symmetry.space_group_name_H-M   'P 1'
#
loop_
_entity.id
_entity.type
_entity.pdbx_description
1 polymer ?
#
loop_
_entity_poly.entity_id
_entity_poly.type
_entity_poly.pdbx_seq_one_letter_code
_entity_poly.pdbx_strand_id
1 'polypeptide(L)'
;TPIVKATKGTQVTSFFTLPEYEQWLRQSDRRTWKIKYYKGLGTSTSKEAQEYFSKLETHRISFIWTDESVDAIELAFSKKRADDRKKWLSELDPDTHVSHASSSLSYSDFVNKELILFSNYDNIRSIPSAIDGFKPGQRKIIFACFKRKLKQEIKVAQLAGYVAEHSAYHHGEQSLASTIVGLAQNFVGSNNINLLLPIGQFGTRNMGGKDVA
;
A
#
# COMPACT_ATOMS: atom_id res chain seq x y z
N THR A 1 1.93 6.01 -15.86
CA THR A 1 0.45 5.85 -16.03
C THR A 1 -0.23 6.41 -14.80
N PRO A 2 -1.48 6.87 -14.88
CA PRO A 2 -2.17 7.45 -13.73
C PRO A 2 -2.46 6.40 -12.65
N ILE A 3 -2.41 6.82 -11.38
CA ILE A 3 -2.74 6.00 -10.20
C ILE A 3 -4.24 6.07 -9.87
N VAL A 4 -4.89 7.19 -10.17
CA VAL A 4 -6.34 7.39 -9.98
C VAL A 4 -6.93 8.06 -11.22
N LYS A 5 -8.10 7.60 -11.65
CA LYS A 5 -8.96 8.34 -12.59
C LYS A 5 -10.29 8.66 -11.93
N ALA A 6 -10.71 9.92 -12.03
CA ALA A 6 -12.02 10.40 -11.65
C ALA A 6 -12.85 10.69 -12.89
N THR A 7 -14.07 10.15 -12.96
CA THR A 7 -14.99 10.32 -14.10
C THR A 7 -16.33 10.88 -13.65
N LYS A 8 -16.81 11.94 -14.31
CA LYS A 8 -18.14 12.55 -14.11
C LYS A 8 -18.77 12.88 -15.47
N GLY A 9 -19.72 12.05 -15.90
CA GLY A 9 -20.27 12.14 -17.25
C GLY A 9 -19.18 11.96 -18.30
N THR A 10 -18.92 13.00 -19.09
CA THR A 10 -17.86 13.05 -20.11
C THR A 10 -16.52 13.58 -19.57
N GLN A 11 -16.50 14.17 -18.38
CA GLN A 11 -15.28 14.70 -17.78
C GLN A 11 -14.45 13.58 -17.16
N VAL A 12 -13.17 13.49 -17.56
CA VAL A 12 -12.21 12.52 -17.03
C VAL A 12 -10.97 13.27 -16.57
N THR A 13 -10.64 13.14 -15.28
CA THR A 13 -9.41 13.69 -14.69
C THR A 13 -8.53 12.52 -14.26
N SER A 14 -7.25 12.57 -14.61
CA SER A 14 -6.26 11.54 -14.29
C SER A 14 -5.22 12.13 -13.34
N PHE A 15 -4.92 11.41 -12.27
CA PHE A 15 -3.94 11.79 -11.26
C PHE A 15 -2.79 10.80 -11.29
N PHE A 16 -1.55 11.29 -11.22
CA PHE A 16 -0.35 10.46 -11.27
C PHE A 16 0.22 10.22 -9.87
N THR A 17 -0.07 11.11 -8.92
CA THR A 17 0.26 10.92 -7.51
C THR A 17 -1.00 10.90 -6.62
N LEU A 18 -0.89 10.29 -5.44
CA LEU A 18 -1.96 10.32 -4.45
C LEU A 18 -2.17 11.71 -3.83
N PRO A 19 -1.11 12.48 -3.47
CA PRO A 19 -1.29 13.84 -2.96
C PRO A 19 -2.07 14.76 -3.91
N GLU A 20 -1.79 14.73 -5.22
CA GLU A 20 -2.58 15.47 -6.22
C GLU A 20 -4.07 15.09 -6.20
N TYR A 21 -4.35 13.78 -6.13
CA TYR A 21 -5.72 13.28 -6.03
C TYR A 21 -6.40 13.72 -4.73
N GLU A 22 -5.72 13.64 -3.59
CA GLU A 22 -6.25 14.02 -2.29
C GLU A 22 -6.52 15.53 -2.22
N GLN A 23 -5.62 16.36 -2.74
CA GLN A 23 -5.82 17.81 -2.83
C GLN A 23 -7.03 18.14 -3.69
N TRP A 24 -7.16 17.52 -4.87
CA TRP A 24 -8.34 17.68 -5.73
C TRP A 24 -9.63 17.23 -5.04
N LEU A 25 -9.58 16.14 -4.28
CA LEU A 25 -10.72 15.59 -3.55
C LEU A 25 -11.20 16.53 -2.44
N ARG A 26 -10.29 17.27 -1.78
CA ARG A 26 -10.67 18.27 -0.76
C ARG A 26 -11.48 19.43 -1.34
N GLN A 27 -11.33 19.71 -2.64
CA GLN A 27 -12.01 20.80 -3.34
C GLN A 27 -13.23 20.33 -4.15
N SER A 28 -13.49 19.02 -4.21
CA SER A 28 -14.50 18.42 -5.09
C SER A 28 -15.52 17.59 -4.32
N ASP A 29 -16.79 17.57 -4.76
CA ASP A 29 -17.77 16.65 -4.20
C ASP A 29 -17.59 15.22 -4.77
N ARG A 30 -16.88 14.39 -3.99
CA ARG A 30 -16.62 12.96 -4.27
C ARG A 30 -17.85 12.19 -4.73
N ARG A 31 -19.06 12.49 -4.21
CA ARG A 31 -20.28 11.72 -4.51
C ARG A 31 -20.69 11.83 -5.98
N THR A 32 -20.27 12.89 -6.64
CA THR A 32 -20.57 13.13 -8.06
C THR A 32 -19.58 12.50 -9.03
N TRP A 33 -18.50 11.90 -8.52
CA TRP A 33 -17.43 11.32 -9.33
C TRP A 33 -17.31 9.81 -9.12
N LYS A 34 -17.18 9.07 -10.22
CA LYS A 34 -16.74 7.68 -10.20
C LYS A 34 -15.22 7.64 -10.11
N ILE A 35 -14.70 7.11 -9.01
CA ILE A 35 -13.25 7.00 -8.78
C ILE A 35 -12.79 5.58 -9.07
N LYS A 36 -11.79 5.43 -9.94
CA LYS A 36 -11.12 4.15 -10.23
C LYS A 36 -9.64 4.25 -9.88
N TYR A 37 -9.17 3.32 -9.05
CA TYR A 37 -7.77 3.18 -8.67
C TYR A 37 -7.06 2.19 -9.60
N TYR A 38 -5.89 2.56 -10.09
CA TYR A 38 -5.06 1.78 -11.01
C TYR A 38 -3.81 1.32 -10.26
N LYS A 39 -3.91 0.18 -9.57
CA LYS A 39 -2.80 -0.31 -8.72
C LYS A 39 -1.75 -1.11 -9.46
N GLY A 40 -2.19 -1.88 -10.45
CA GLY A 40 -1.32 -2.68 -11.29
C GLY A 40 -1.48 -2.23 -12.73
N LEU A 41 -0.41 -2.40 -13.51
CA LEU A 41 -0.45 -2.09 -14.94
C LEU A 41 -1.57 -2.87 -15.66
N GLY A 42 -1.87 -4.10 -15.21
CA GLY A 42 -2.98 -4.92 -15.70
C GLY A 42 -4.40 -4.40 -15.41
N THR A 43 -4.54 -3.31 -14.64
CA THR A 43 -5.85 -2.63 -14.46
C THR A 43 -6.21 -1.75 -15.68
N SER A 44 -5.22 -1.39 -16.50
CA SER A 44 -5.41 -0.62 -17.72
C SER A 44 -5.91 -1.52 -18.84
N THR A 45 -6.94 -1.08 -19.55
CA THR A 45 -7.43 -1.76 -20.75
C THR A 45 -6.49 -1.57 -21.94
N SER A 46 -6.55 -2.44 -22.95
CA SER A 46 -5.76 -2.29 -24.18
C SER A 46 -6.02 -0.95 -24.88
N LYS A 47 -7.25 -0.44 -24.81
CA LYS A 47 -7.61 0.89 -25.34
C LYS A 47 -6.88 2.01 -24.59
N GLU A 48 -6.88 1.98 -23.27
CA GLU A 48 -6.14 2.96 -22.46
C GLU A 48 -4.63 2.86 -22.70
N ALA A 49 -4.11 1.65 -22.89
CA ALA A 49 -2.69 1.47 -23.23
C ALA A 49 -2.37 2.15 -24.56
N GLN A 50 -3.17 1.93 -25.61
CA GLN A 50 -3.00 2.61 -26.90
C GLN A 50 -3.07 4.14 -26.74
N GLU A 51 -3.99 4.65 -25.93
CA GLU A 51 -4.06 6.08 -25.61
C GLU A 51 -2.77 6.58 -24.92
N TYR A 52 -2.21 5.83 -23.97
CA TYR A 52 -0.94 6.20 -23.31
C TYR A 52 0.23 6.20 -24.30
N PHE A 53 0.35 5.18 -25.15
CA PHE A 53 1.41 5.09 -26.15
C PHE A 53 1.25 6.15 -27.26
N SER A 54 0.02 6.54 -27.61
CA SER A 54 -0.21 7.66 -28.54
C SER A 54 0.29 9.01 -27.99
N LYS A 55 0.40 9.13 -26.67
CA LYS A 55 0.91 10.31 -25.95
C LYS A 55 2.17 9.96 -25.16
N LEU A 56 3.07 9.18 -25.76
CA LEU A 56 4.24 8.63 -25.08
C LEU A 56 5.10 9.70 -24.41
N GLU A 57 5.31 10.85 -25.07
CA GLU A 57 6.12 11.95 -24.54
C GLU A 57 5.59 12.49 -23.20
N THR A 58 4.27 12.49 -23.00
CA THR A 58 3.66 12.90 -21.71
C THR A 58 3.70 11.82 -20.63
N HIS A 59 3.95 10.57 -21.03
CA HIS A 59 4.03 9.41 -20.13
C HIS A 59 5.47 8.95 -19.90
N ARG A 60 6.44 9.62 -20.53
CA ARG A 60 7.87 9.33 -20.43
C ARG A 60 8.53 10.38 -19.55
N ILE A 61 9.28 9.91 -18.56
CA ILE A 61 10.12 10.74 -17.71
C ILE A 61 11.57 10.28 -17.91
N SER A 62 12.44 11.21 -18.28
CA SER A 62 13.87 10.95 -18.44
C SER A 62 14.60 11.20 -17.14
N PHE A 63 15.36 10.20 -16.67
CA PHE A 63 16.16 10.37 -15.46
C PHE A 63 17.43 11.16 -15.76
N ILE A 64 17.73 12.15 -14.91
CA ILE A 64 18.92 12.99 -15.01
C ILE A 64 19.86 12.65 -13.87
N TRP A 65 21.12 12.41 -14.21
CA TRP A 65 22.20 12.26 -13.25
C TRP A 65 22.74 13.62 -12.82
N THR A 66 22.83 13.83 -11.51
CA THR A 66 23.43 15.01 -10.87
C THR A 66 24.49 14.58 -9.87
N ASP A 67 25.30 15.50 -9.37
CA ASP A 67 26.38 15.21 -8.42
C ASP A 67 25.85 14.59 -7.11
N GLU A 68 24.62 14.93 -6.70
CA GLU A 68 23.97 14.41 -5.49
C GLU A 68 23.38 13.00 -5.69
N SER A 69 23.34 12.49 -6.91
CA SER A 69 22.68 11.22 -7.22
C SER A 69 23.34 10.03 -6.53
N VAL A 70 24.67 10.05 -6.39
CA VAL A 70 25.43 8.99 -5.70
C VAL A 70 25.01 8.91 -4.24
N ASP A 71 25.06 10.03 -3.51
CA ASP A 71 24.76 10.05 -2.08
C ASP A 71 23.29 9.66 -1.82
N ALA A 72 22.35 10.14 -2.64
CA ALA A 72 20.94 9.78 -2.52
C ALA A 72 20.70 8.27 -2.69
N ILE A 73 21.34 7.65 -3.68
CA ILE A 73 21.25 6.19 -3.90
C ILE A 73 21.90 5.43 -2.74
N GLU A 74 23.06 5.88 -2.27
CA GLU A 74 23.72 5.25 -1.12
C GLU A 74 22.90 5.37 0.16
N LEU A 75 22.31 6.53 0.44
CA LEU A 75 21.39 6.75 1.56
C LEU A 75 20.25 5.73 1.54
N ALA A 76 19.62 5.57 0.37
CA ALA A 76 18.47 4.69 0.19
C ALA A 76 18.82 3.20 0.35
N PHE A 77 19.92 2.73 -0.25
CA PHE A 77 20.18 1.29 -0.41
C PHE A 77 21.36 0.74 0.40
N SER A 78 22.24 1.60 0.92
CA SER A 78 23.37 1.12 1.72
C SER A 78 22.90 0.52 3.04
N LYS A 79 23.36 -0.70 3.31
CA LYS A 79 23.11 -1.37 4.60
C LYS A 79 23.74 -0.63 5.79
N LYS A 80 24.75 0.21 5.54
CA LYS A 80 25.49 0.96 6.58
C LYS A 80 24.82 2.26 7.00
N ARG A 81 23.84 2.76 6.23
CA ARG A 81 23.20 4.08 6.44
C ARG A 81 21.80 3.98 7.05
N ALA A 82 21.59 2.98 7.92
CA ALA A 82 20.28 2.77 8.53
C ALA A 82 19.85 3.94 9.44
N ASP A 83 20.77 4.54 10.18
CA ASP A 83 20.48 5.68 11.06
C ASP A 83 20.22 6.97 10.28
N ASP A 84 20.98 7.20 9.20
CA ASP A 84 20.72 8.32 8.29
C ASP A 84 19.30 8.25 7.71
N ARG A 85 18.84 7.05 7.33
CA ARG A 85 17.45 6.87 6.85
C ARG A 85 16.39 7.16 7.91
N LYS A 86 16.69 6.96 9.19
CA LYS A 86 15.74 7.33 10.27
C LYS A 86 15.57 8.85 10.32
N LYS A 87 16.68 9.60 10.27
CA LYS A 87 16.65 11.06 10.22
C LYS A 87 15.93 11.56 8.97
N TRP A 88 16.31 11.02 7.81
CA TRP A 88 15.69 11.32 6.52
C TRP A 88 14.17 11.12 6.54
N LEU A 89 13.68 10.00 7.08
CA LEU A 89 12.24 9.74 7.21
C LEU A 89 11.55 10.64 8.24
N SER A 90 12.26 11.08 9.29
CA SER A 90 11.69 11.99 10.30
C SER A 90 11.47 13.41 9.77
N GLU A 91 12.16 13.77 8.69
CA GLU A 91 12.06 15.07 8.01
C GLU A 91 11.08 15.05 6.82
N LEU A 92 10.38 13.94 6.59
CA LEU A 92 9.40 13.81 5.51
C LEU A 92 8.22 14.78 5.69
N ASP A 93 8.05 15.68 4.74
CA ASP A 93 6.86 16.52 4.62
C ASP A 93 5.69 15.69 4.01
N PRO A 94 4.49 15.66 4.63
CA PRO A 94 3.30 14.99 4.09
C PRO A 94 2.89 15.41 2.68
N ASP A 95 3.21 16.64 2.26
CA ASP A 95 2.87 17.16 0.93
C ASP A 95 3.94 16.83 -0.13
N THR A 96 4.98 16.06 0.23
CA THR A 96 6.03 15.61 -0.69
C THR A 96 5.46 14.74 -1.80
N HIS A 97 5.67 15.14 -3.06
CA HIS A 97 5.38 14.34 -4.25
C HIS A 97 6.26 14.77 -5.43
N VAL A 98 6.44 13.87 -6.39
CA VAL A 98 7.06 14.21 -7.68
C VAL A 98 6.05 14.93 -8.57
N SER A 99 6.46 16.04 -9.18
CA SER A 99 5.66 16.67 -10.22
C SER A 99 5.81 15.90 -11.55
N HIS A 100 4.72 15.30 -12.01
CA HIS A 100 4.67 14.63 -13.31
C HIS A 100 4.46 15.59 -14.50
N ALA A 101 4.46 16.91 -14.25
CA ALA A 101 4.42 17.92 -15.32
C ALA A 101 5.77 18.05 -16.05
N SER A 102 6.88 17.68 -15.39
CA SER A 102 8.21 17.68 -15.97
C SER A 102 8.48 16.39 -16.76
N SER A 103 9.08 16.52 -17.94
CA SER A 103 9.56 15.38 -18.73
C SER A 103 10.89 14.79 -18.22
N SER A 104 11.45 15.36 -17.16
CA SER A 104 12.68 14.91 -16.55
C SER A 104 12.65 14.91 -15.01
N LEU A 105 13.41 14.00 -14.41
CA LEU A 105 13.47 13.79 -12.97
C LEU A 105 14.90 13.43 -12.56
N SER A 106 15.48 14.15 -11.58
CA SER A 106 16.79 13.77 -11.05
C SER A 106 16.70 12.51 -10.18
N TYR A 107 17.78 11.73 -10.07
CA TYR A 107 17.80 10.59 -9.14
C TYR A 107 17.65 11.04 -7.68
N SER A 108 18.24 12.18 -7.31
CA SER A 108 18.09 12.76 -5.98
C SER A 108 16.62 13.09 -5.68
N ASP A 109 15.92 13.74 -6.62
CA ASP A 109 14.49 14.04 -6.47
C ASP A 109 13.66 12.76 -6.40
N PHE A 110 13.93 11.77 -7.24
CA PHE A 110 13.23 10.49 -7.18
C PHE A 110 13.37 9.83 -5.81
N VAL A 111 14.59 9.78 -5.27
CA VAL A 111 14.82 9.21 -3.93
C VAL A 111 14.05 10.01 -2.88
N ASN A 112 14.22 11.33 -2.87
CA ASN A 112 13.72 12.20 -1.81
C ASN A 112 12.23 12.58 -1.94
N LYS A 113 11.58 12.35 -3.09
CA LYS A 113 10.19 12.74 -3.35
C LYS A 113 9.26 11.60 -3.72
N GLU A 114 9.78 10.46 -4.15
CA GLU A 114 8.98 9.27 -4.52
C GLU A 114 9.34 8.05 -3.67
N LEU A 115 10.63 7.68 -3.60
CA LEU A 115 11.08 6.50 -2.86
C LEU A 115 10.90 6.66 -1.34
N ILE A 116 11.02 7.88 -0.82
CA ILE A 116 10.75 8.18 0.58
C ILE A 116 9.31 7.83 0.98
N LEU A 117 8.34 8.05 0.08
CA LEU A 117 6.92 7.77 0.33
C LEU A 117 6.69 6.26 0.48
N PHE A 118 7.33 5.47 -0.38
CA PHE A 118 7.34 4.01 -0.23
C PHE A 118 7.97 3.58 1.10
N SER A 119 9.12 4.17 1.44
CA SER A 119 9.86 3.82 2.67
C SER A 119 9.07 4.14 3.93
N ASN A 120 8.40 5.28 3.97
CA ASN A 120 7.48 5.64 5.06
C ASN A 120 6.26 4.71 5.11
N TYR A 121 5.66 4.40 3.96
CA TYR A 121 4.53 3.47 3.90
C TYR A 121 4.92 2.05 4.31
N ASP A 122 6.17 1.63 4.05
CA ASP A 122 6.70 0.36 4.52
C ASP A 122 6.74 0.31 6.05
N ASN A 123 7.15 1.39 6.71
CA ASN A 123 7.07 1.49 8.17
C ASN A 123 5.62 1.43 8.67
N ILE A 124 4.71 2.19 8.04
CA ILE A 124 3.29 2.21 8.43
C ILE A 124 2.67 0.81 8.38
N ARG A 125 3.00 0.00 7.36
CA ARG A 125 2.46 -1.37 7.24
C ARG A 125 3.22 -2.39 8.09
N SER A 126 4.47 -2.13 8.44
CA SER A 126 5.36 -3.10 9.10
C SER A 126 5.43 -2.92 10.62
N ILE A 127 5.24 -1.71 11.14
CA ILE A 127 5.33 -1.36 12.56
C ILE A 127 3.91 -1.18 13.14
N PRO A 128 3.57 -1.82 14.27
CA PRO A 128 2.26 -1.67 14.89
C PRO A 128 2.08 -0.32 15.58
N SER A 129 0.82 0.06 15.81
CA SER A 129 0.50 1.21 16.68
C SER A 129 0.67 0.84 18.15
N ALA A 130 1.12 1.79 18.96
CA ALA A 130 1.24 1.62 20.41
C ALA A 130 -0.11 1.49 21.13
N ILE A 131 -1.21 1.94 20.52
CA ILE A 131 -2.53 1.96 21.15
C ILE A 131 -3.18 0.57 21.15
N ASP A 132 -3.15 -0.12 20.01
CA ASP A 132 -3.84 -1.40 19.82
C ASP A 132 -2.90 -2.58 19.51
N GLY A 133 -1.60 -2.32 19.33
CA GLY A 133 -0.63 -3.34 18.94
C GLY A 133 -0.79 -3.85 17.51
N PHE A 134 -1.65 -3.25 16.68
CA PHE A 134 -1.93 -3.73 15.33
C PHE A 134 -1.16 -2.98 14.24
N LYS A 135 -0.70 -3.76 13.27
CA LYS A 135 -0.41 -3.29 11.92
C LYS A 135 -1.72 -3.00 11.18
N PRO A 136 -1.74 -2.11 10.17
CA PRO A 136 -2.96 -1.79 9.41
C PRO A 136 -3.71 -3.01 8.84
N GLY A 137 -2.99 -4.04 8.37
CA GLY A 137 -3.61 -5.27 7.86
C GLY A 137 -4.40 -6.02 8.93
N GLN A 138 -3.82 -6.18 10.13
CA GLN A 138 -4.49 -6.82 11.26
C GLN A 138 -5.72 -6.01 11.70
N ARG A 139 -5.58 -4.68 11.82
CA ARG A 139 -6.69 -3.79 12.17
C ARG A 139 -7.85 -3.88 11.18
N LYS A 140 -7.56 -3.96 9.89
CA LYS A 140 -8.58 -4.15 8.83
C LYS A 140 -9.32 -5.50 8.97
N ILE A 141 -8.61 -6.57 9.32
CA ILE A 141 -9.21 -7.88 9.58
C ILE A 141 -10.18 -7.80 10.76
N ILE A 142 -9.73 -7.28 11.91
CA ILE A 142 -10.55 -7.15 13.12
C ILE A 142 -11.76 -6.24 12.88
N PHE A 143 -11.56 -5.11 12.20
CA PHE A 143 -12.65 -4.23 11.76
C PHE A 143 -13.70 -4.99 10.94
N ALA A 144 -13.27 -5.78 9.94
CA ALA A 144 -14.19 -6.52 9.09
C ALA A 144 -14.94 -7.60 9.89
N CYS A 145 -14.26 -8.30 10.81
CA CYS A 145 -14.88 -9.26 11.73
C CYS A 145 -15.97 -8.61 12.59
N PHE A 146 -15.73 -7.40 13.11
CA PHE A 146 -16.74 -6.63 13.85
C PHE A 146 -17.89 -6.17 12.95
N LYS A 147 -17.58 -5.61 11.77
CA LYS A 147 -18.56 -5.10 10.80
C LYS A 147 -19.59 -6.16 10.42
N ARG A 148 -19.15 -7.40 10.19
CA ARG A 148 -20.03 -8.52 9.85
C ARG A 148 -20.64 -9.24 11.04
N LYS A 149 -20.28 -8.85 12.27
CA LYS A 149 -20.64 -9.55 13.52
C LYS A 149 -20.27 -11.03 13.45
N LEU A 150 -19.00 -11.34 13.21
CA LEU A 150 -18.53 -12.72 13.04
C LEU A 150 -18.73 -13.51 14.35
N LYS A 151 -19.80 -14.33 14.39
CA LYS A 151 -20.14 -15.22 15.51
C LYS A 151 -20.06 -16.69 15.15
N GLN A 152 -20.35 -17.02 13.89
CA GLN A 152 -20.19 -18.35 13.33
C GLN A 152 -18.87 -18.45 12.57
N GLU A 153 -18.35 -19.67 12.46
CA GLU A 153 -17.13 -19.96 11.72
C GLU A 153 -17.23 -19.58 10.24
N ILE A 154 -16.10 -19.24 9.64
CA ILE A 154 -15.97 -19.00 8.21
C ILE A 154 -14.59 -19.46 7.74
N LYS A 155 -14.51 -19.98 6.51
CA LYS A 155 -13.23 -20.30 5.88
C LYS A 155 -12.34 -19.06 5.75
N VAL A 156 -11.05 -19.22 6.02
CA VAL A 156 -10.04 -18.13 5.95
C VAL A 156 -10.04 -17.44 4.59
N ALA A 157 -10.12 -18.19 3.49
CA ALA A 157 -10.17 -17.63 2.14
C ALA A 157 -11.39 -16.69 1.93
N GLN A 158 -12.57 -17.09 2.42
CA GLN A 158 -13.78 -16.27 2.31
C GLN A 158 -13.69 -15.02 3.22
N LEU A 159 -13.09 -15.16 4.41
CA LEU A 159 -12.84 -14.01 5.28
C LEU A 159 -11.84 -13.03 4.63
N ALA A 160 -10.77 -13.53 4.01
CA ALA A 160 -9.80 -12.72 3.30
C ALA A 160 -10.44 -11.92 2.16
N GLY A 161 -11.28 -12.55 1.33
CA GLY A 161 -12.04 -11.87 0.29
C GLY A 161 -12.99 -10.80 0.86
N TYR A 162 -13.72 -11.13 1.92
CA TYR A 162 -14.61 -10.18 2.61
C TYR A 162 -13.84 -8.96 3.14
N VAL A 163 -12.69 -9.18 3.79
CA VAL A 163 -11.81 -8.12 4.29
C VAL A 163 -11.29 -7.27 3.13
N ALA A 164 -10.85 -7.89 2.04
CA ALA A 164 -10.31 -7.19 0.88
C ALA A 164 -11.32 -6.20 0.30
N GLU A 165 -12.56 -6.65 0.11
CA GLU A 165 -13.67 -5.84 -0.41
C GLU A 165 -14.09 -4.73 0.57
N HIS A 166 -14.30 -5.07 1.84
CA HIS A 166 -14.98 -4.17 2.78
C HIS A 166 -14.05 -3.22 3.55
N SER A 167 -12.74 -3.46 3.52
CA SER A 167 -11.74 -2.65 4.22
C SER A 167 -10.80 -1.90 3.27
N ALA A 168 -11.01 -2.01 1.96
CA ALA A 168 -10.10 -1.48 0.94
C ALA A 168 -8.65 -1.96 1.18
N TYR A 169 -8.45 -3.27 1.33
CA TYR A 169 -7.10 -3.84 1.38
C TYR A 169 -6.53 -3.99 -0.02
N HIS A 170 -5.23 -3.73 -0.18
CA HIS A 170 -4.65 -3.47 -1.50
C HIS A 170 -3.42 -4.31 -1.84
N HIS A 171 -2.99 -5.21 -0.94
CA HIS A 171 -1.76 -6.00 -1.07
C HIS A 171 -2.00 -7.50 -1.33
N GLY A 172 -3.16 -7.84 -1.88
CA GLY A 172 -3.53 -9.21 -2.24
C GLY A 172 -4.10 -10.06 -1.10
N GLU A 173 -4.95 -11.01 -1.45
CA GLU A 173 -5.68 -11.84 -0.48
C GLU A 173 -4.79 -12.88 0.23
N GLN A 174 -3.71 -13.33 -0.42
CA GLN A 174 -2.76 -14.28 0.19
C GLN A 174 -2.09 -13.69 1.44
N SER A 175 -1.74 -12.40 1.39
CA SER A 175 -1.19 -11.67 2.54
C SER A 175 -2.22 -11.54 3.67
N LEU A 176 -3.49 -11.30 3.33
CA LEU A 176 -4.58 -11.29 4.31
C LEU A 176 -4.79 -12.66 4.95
N ALA A 177 -4.85 -13.72 4.14
CA ALA A 177 -5.03 -15.08 4.64
C ALA A 177 -3.93 -15.46 5.65
N SER A 178 -2.67 -15.17 5.30
CA SER A 178 -1.52 -15.38 6.20
C SER A 178 -1.63 -14.57 7.49
N THR A 179 -2.11 -13.33 7.40
CA THR A 179 -2.32 -12.47 8.58
C THR A 179 -3.47 -12.97 9.46
N ILE A 180 -4.56 -13.47 8.86
CA ILE A 180 -5.69 -14.08 9.59
C ILE A 180 -5.21 -15.32 10.35
N VAL A 181 -4.41 -16.17 9.70
CA VAL A 181 -3.79 -17.34 10.35
C VAL A 181 -2.96 -16.91 11.56
N GLY A 182 -2.08 -15.93 11.40
CA GLY A 182 -1.25 -15.42 12.49
C GLY A 182 -2.04 -14.85 13.67
N LEU A 183 -3.18 -14.19 13.42
CA LEU A 183 -4.07 -13.70 14.49
C LEU A 183 -4.83 -14.82 15.23
N ALA A 184 -4.94 -16.01 14.63
CA ALA A 184 -5.64 -17.15 15.21
C ALA A 184 -4.71 -18.13 15.95
N GLN A 185 -3.43 -18.18 15.58
CA GLN A 185 -2.44 -19.11 16.14
C GLN A 185 -2.34 -19.04 17.67
N ASN A 186 -2.43 -20.20 18.33
CA ASN A 186 -2.44 -20.34 19.80
C ASN A 186 -1.41 -21.36 20.34
N PHE A 187 -0.41 -21.76 19.55
CA PHE A 187 0.66 -22.64 20.04
C PHE A 187 1.59 -21.87 20.97
N VAL A 188 2.27 -22.57 21.88
CA VAL A 188 3.12 -21.91 22.88
C VAL A 188 4.29 -21.18 22.19
N GLY A 189 4.33 -19.85 22.33
CA GLY A 189 5.28 -18.96 21.63
C GLY A 189 4.64 -18.10 20.54
N SER A 190 3.33 -18.24 20.26
CA SER A 190 2.56 -17.33 19.40
C SER A 190 1.89 -16.21 20.20
N ASN A 191 0.55 -16.11 20.15
CA ASN A 191 -0.23 -15.09 20.82
C ASN A 191 -0.58 -15.55 22.25
N ASN A 192 -0.30 -14.71 23.25
CA ASN A 192 -0.80 -14.94 24.62
C ASN A 192 -2.33 -14.97 24.67
N ILE A 193 -2.98 -14.14 23.84
CA ILE A 193 -4.43 -14.12 23.62
C ILE A 193 -4.66 -14.00 22.11
N ASN A 194 -5.14 -15.07 21.48
CA ASN A 194 -5.54 -15.06 20.08
C ASN A 194 -6.95 -14.45 19.93
N LEU A 195 -7.09 -13.50 19.01
CA LEU A 195 -8.35 -12.77 18.80
C LEU A 195 -9.31 -13.50 17.85
N LEU A 196 -8.76 -14.44 17.08
CA LEU A 196 -9.51 -15.35 16.24
C LEU A 196 -9.29 -16.77 16.74
N LEU A 197 -10.29 -17.64 16.63
CA LEU A 197 -10.15 -19.04 17.04
C LEU A 197 -9.55 -19.87 15.90
N PRO A 198 -8.54 -20.73 16.18
CA PRO A 198 -7.94 -21.59 15.18
C PRO A 198 -8.80 -22.85 14.95
N ILE A 199 -9.92 -22.69 14.24
CA ILE A 199 -10.84 -23.81 13.91
C ILE A 199 -10.28 -24.58 12.70
N GLY A 200 -9.40 -25.54 12.96
CA GLY A 200 -8.70 -26.33 11.94
C GLY A 200 -7.20 -26.44 12.20
N GLN A 201 -6.40 -26.71 11.17
CA GLN A 201 -4.95 -26.74 11.27
C GLN A 201 -4.39 -25.33 11.00
N PHE A 202 -3.97 -24.60 12.05
CA PHE A 202 -3.45 -23.22 11.97
C PHE A 202 -1.93 -23.11 12.23
N GLY A 203 -1.24 -24.23 12.13
CA GLY A 203 0.18 -24.40 12.42
C GLY A 203 0.45 -24.79 13.87
N THR A 204 1.60 -25.41 14.10
CA THR A 204 2.04 -25.86 15.42
C THR A 204 3.38 -25.23 15.79
N ARG A 205 3.80 -25.45 17.04
CA ARG A 205 5.13 -25.04 17.50
C ARG A 205 6.26 -25.69 16.70
N ASN A 206 6.07 -26.90 16.17
CA ASN A 206 7.15 -27.68 15.54
C ASN A 206 7.82 -26.92 14.39
N MET A 207 7.03 -26.15 13.62
CA MET A 207 7.53 -25.34 12.51
C MET A 207 7.27 -23.84 12.73
N GLY A 208 6.99 -23.43 13.97
CA GLY A 208 6.64 -22.05 14.30
C GLY A 208 5.44 -21.52 13.51
N GLY A 209 4.44 -22.37 13.27
CA GLY A 209 3.22 -22.04 12.55
C GLY A 209 3.30 -22.16 11.02
N LYS A 210 4.45 -22.59 10.46
CA LYS A 210 4.62 -22.76 9.00
C LYS A 210 4.03 -24.05 8.45
N ASP A 211 3.67 -24.99 9.31
CA ASP A 211 2.98 -26.24 9.04
C ASP A 211 1.45 -26.09 8.98
N VAL A 212 0.97 -24.87 8.67
CA VAL A 212 -0.44 -24.54 8.44
C VAL A 212 -0.95 -25.18 7.15
N ALA A 213 -2.23 -25.59 7.15
CA ALA A 213 -2.93 -26.16 5.99
C ALA A 213 -3.69 -25.11 5.16
#